data_AF-A0A2N7GDH0-F1
#
_entry.id   AF-A0A2N7GDH0-F1
#
_cell.length_a   1.000
_cell.length_b   1.000
_cell.length_c   1.000
_cell.angle_alpha   90.00
_cell.angle_beta   90.00
_cell.angle_gamma   90.00
#
_symmetry.space_group_name_H-M   'P 1'
#
loop_
_entity.id
_entity.type
_entity.pdbx_description
1 polymer ?
#
loop_
_entity_poly.entity_id
_entity_poly.type
_entity_poly.pdbx_seq_one_letter_code
_entity_poly.pdbx_strand_id
1 'polypeptide(L)'
;MQEVSPELGEKLYSIDDIYPFRYGGQEGVGYPSSQLILSRQPLTGLSVFHTPDAQNIISGEWEVTQNRSIHLITAHPPSPRDQSLWYRRNALIRAIESMTTRYPFPDTLIVGDFNLSSKSELFTQLFSDFDTVPVASWPNWFSNFMPPAFTMIAIDHLWLKSNENNWFICSRKALKHVKGSDHLMIKTQIGFKPE
;
A
#
# COMPACT_ATOMS: atom_id res chain seq x y z
N MET A 1 -4.25 2.73 4.61
CA MET A 1 -3.86 2.57 6.03
C MET A 1 -3.77 1.09 6.32
N GLN A 2 -2.79 0.70 7.15
CA GLN A 2 -2.55 -0.67 7.57
C GLN A 2 -2.71 -0.78 9.09
N GLU A 3 -2.99 -2.00 9.58
CA GLU A 3 -3.21 -2.29 11.01
C GLU A 3 -4.33 -1.46 11.66
N VAL A 4 -5.37 -1.12 10.90
CA VAL A 4 -6.51 -0.36 11.42
C VAL A 4 -7.38 -1.27 12.30
N SER A 5 -7.47 -0.94 13.59
CA SER A 5 -8.43 -1.59 14.49
C SER A 5 -9.85 -1.10 14.21
N PRO A 6 -10.89 -1.89 14.52
CA PRO A 6 -12.28 -1.45 14.38
C PRO A 6 -12.55 -0.13 15.09
N GLU A 7 -12.06 0.05 16.32
CA GLU A 7 -12.27 1.27 17.11
C GLU A 7 -11.59 2.50 16.48
N LEU A 8 -10.43 2.32 15.85
CA LEU A 8 -9.78 3.39 15.10
C LEU A 8 -10.56 3.72 13.84
N GLY A 9 -11.02 2.72 13.10
CA GLY A 9 -11.74 2.96 11.86
C GLY A 9 -13.14 3.57 12.06
N GLU A 10 -13.79 3.32 13.20
CA GLU A 10 -15.00 4.03 13.63
C GLU A 10 -14.74 5.53 13.83
N LYS A 11 -13.61 5.89 14.45
CA LYS A 11 -13.22 7.30 14.62
C LYS A 11 -12.95 7.99 13.29
N LEU A 12 -12.52 7.26 12.27
CA LEU A 12 -12.21 7.82 10.95
C LEU A 12 -13.46 8.21 10.14
N TYR A 13 -14.68 7.82 10.54
CA TYR A 13 -15.89 8.40 9.95
C TYR A 13 -16.00 9.92 10.19
N SER A 14 -15.31 10.47 11.19
CA SER A 14 -15.34 11.91 11.46
C SER A 14 -14.63 12.77 10.41
N ILE A 15 -13.96 12.17 9.43
CA ILE A 15 -13.27 12.86 8.34
C ILE A 15 -13.84 12.53 6.96
N ASP A 16 -15.04 11.95 6.90
CA ASP A 16 -15.73 11.61 5.65
C ASP A 16 -16.10 12.87 4.82
N ASP A 17 -16.23 14.04 5.46
CA ASP A 17 -16.37 15.33 4.77
C ASP A 17 -15.12 15.70 3.96
N ILE A 18 -13.94 15.19 4.37
CA ILE A 18 -12.67 15.39 3.67
C ILE A 18 -12.36 14.20 2.74
N TYR A 19 -12.71 12.98 3.13
CA TYR A 19 -12.44 11.73 2.41
C TYR A 19 -13.74 10.90 2.25
N PRO A 20 -14.66 11.32 1.37
CA PRO A 20 -16.00 10.72 1.28
C PRO A 20 -16.00 9.30 0.70
N PHE A 21 -14.92 8.87 0.05
CA PHE A 21 -14.82 7.52 -0.51
C PHE A 21 -13.93 6.66 0.35
N ARG A 22 -14.42 5.49 0.73
CA ARG A 22 -13.68 4.55 1.58
C ARG A 22 -13.84 3.11 1.14
N TYR A 23 -12.84 2.30 1.48
CA TYR A 23 -12.93 0.84 1.35
C TYR A 23 -12.21 0.14 2.48
N GLY A 24 -12.91 -0.78 3.14
CA GLY A 24 -12.58 -1.29 4.47
C GLY A 24 -13.37 -0.55 5.57
N GLY A 25 -13.64 -1.24 6.66
CA GLY A 25 -14.45 -0.78 7.80
C GLY A 25 -15.96 -0.64 7.55
N GLN A 26 -16.43 -0.98 6.35
CA GLN A 26 -17.84 -0.90 5.96
C GLN A 26 -18.56 -2.24 6.11
N GLU A 27 -19.89 -2.19 6.27
CA GLU A 27 -20.72 -3.38 6.41
C GLU A 27 -20.54 -4.33 5.22
N GLY A 28 -20.47 -5.64 5.49
CA GLY A 28 -20.22 -6.68 4.48
C GLY A 28 -18.75 -6.83 4.03
N VAL A 29 -17.90 -5.82 4.24
CA VAL A 29 -16.46 -5.88 3.87
C VAL A 29 -15.56 -6.07 5.10
N GLY A 30 -15.88 -5.43 6.23
CA GLY A 30 -15.02 -5.42 7.41
C GLY A 30 -13.66 -4.76 7.11
N TYR A 31 -12.59 -5.17 7.80
CA TYR A 31 -11.21 -4.67 7.57
C TYR A 31 -10.33 -5.78 6.96
N PRO A 32 -10.22 -5.89 5.62
CA PRO A 32 -9.49 -6.99 4.99
C PRO A 32 -8.00 -6.95 5.33
N SER A 33 -7.50 -7.86 6.16
CA SER A 33 -6.14 -7.80 6.72
C SER A 33 -5.83 -6.45 7.38
N SER A 34 -6.81 -5.89 8.10
CA SER A 34 -6.70 -4.59 8.79
C SER A 34 -6.42 -3.40 7.86
N GLN A 35 -6.79 -3.53 6.59
CA GLN A 35 -6.67 -2.46 5.59
C GLN A 35 -7.87 -1.52 5.60
N LEU A 36 -7.58 -0.24 5.39
CA LEU A 36 -8.57 0.80 5.12
C LEU A 36 -8.00 1.79 4.09
N ILE A 37 -8.76 2.05 3.03
CA ILE A 37 -8.47 3.06 2.01
C ILE A 37 -9.44 4.21 2.23
N LEU A 38 -8.92 5.44 2.29
CA LEU A 38 -9.69 6.68 2.33
C LEU A 38 -9.26 7.53 1.13
N SER A 39 -10.22 8.11 0.42
CA SER A 39 -9.97 8.86 -0.81
C SER A 39 -10.91 10.05 -0.94
N ARG A 40 -10.38 11.12 -1.53
CA ARG A 40 -11.19 12.26 -1.97
C ARG A 40 -11.92 12.00 -3.28
N GLN A 41 -11.41 11.05 -4.06
CA GLN A 41 -11.92 10.68 -5.37
C GLN A 41 -12.53 9.27 -5.36
N PRO A 42 -13.43 8.96 -6.31
CA PRO A 42 -14.11 7.68 -6.34
C PRO A 42 -13.17 6.49 -6.34
N LEU A 43 -13.60 5.45 -5.63
CA LEU A 43 -13.02 4.12 -5.64
C LEU A 43 -14.08 3.19 -6.23
N THR A 44 -13.82 2.60 -7.40
CA THR A 44 -14.82 1.84 -8.16
C THR A 44 -14.34 0.42 -8.44
N GLY A 45 -15.28 -0.52 -8.47
CA GLY A 45 -14.97 -1.93 -8.71
C GLY A 45 -14.02 -2.58 -7.68
N LEU A 46 -13.85 -1.98 -6.50
CA LEU A 46 -13.02 -2.56 -5.46
C LEU A 46 -13.58 -3.88 -4.98
N SER A 47 -12.70 -4.87 -4.85
CA SER A 47 -13.00 -6.21 -4.36
C SER A 47 -11.88 -6.70 -3.44
N VAL A 48 -12.19 -7.72 -2.64
CA VAL A 48 -11.19 -8.40 -1.81
C VAL A 48 -10.87 -9.74 -2.44
N PHE A 49 -9.61 -9.91 -2.84
CA PHE A 49 -9.08 -11.23 -3.18
C PHE A 49 -8.58 -11.91 -1.90
N HIS A 50 -9.23 -13.01 -1.55
CA HIS A 50 -8.87 -13.83 -0.40
C HIS A 50 -7.88 -14.91 -0.83
N THR A 51 -6.71 -14.92 -0.22
CA THR A 51 -5.76 -16.03 -0.39
C THR A 51 -6.21 -17.24 0.46
N PRO A 52 -5.79 -18.47 0.11
CA PRO A 52 -6.12 -19.66 0.89
C PRO A 52 -5.71 -19.61 2.38
N ASP A 53 -4.73 -18.77 2.73
CA ASP A 53 -4.23 -18.55 4.09
C ASP A 53 -4.86 -17.34 4.80
N ALA A 54 -6.06 -16.94 4.35
CA ALA A 54 -6.87 -15.86 4.92
C ALA A 54 -6.19 -14.47 4.93
N GLN A 55 -5.24 -14.26 4.02
CA GLN A 55 -4.72 -12.93 3.74
C GLN A 55 -5.55 -12.27 2.63
N ASN A 56 -5.53 -10.94 2.62
CA ASN A 56 -6.43 -10.16 1.78
C ASN A 56 -5.66 -9.16 0.94
N ILE A 57 -5.97 -9.14 -0.35
CA ILE A 57 -5.52 -8.12 -1.30
C ILE A 57 -6.77 -7.33 -1.70
N ILE A 58 -6.72 -6.01 -1.59
CA ILE A 58 -7.78 -5.14 -2.12
C ILE A 58 -7.36 -4.72 -3.52
N SER A 59 -8.25 -4.85 -4.50
CA SER A 59 -7.99 -4.52 -5.90
C SER A 59 -9.20 -3.90 -6.59
N GLY A 60 -8.98 -2.88 -7.42
CA GLY A 60 -9.99 -2.22 -8.26
C GLY A 60 -9.47 -0.86 -8.75
N GLU A 61 -10.37 0.05 -9.13
CA GLU A 61 -10.00 1.32 -9.78
C GLU A 61 -10.04 2.50 -8.81
N TRP A 62 -9.03 3.38 -8.92
CA TRP A 62 -9.01 4.68 -8.29
C TRP A 62 -9.10 5.79 -9.35
N GLU A 63 -10.20 6.54 -9.34
CA GLU A 63 -10.50 7.58 -10.33
C GLU A 63 -9.82 8.91 -9.95
N VAL A 64 -8.50 9.01 -10.17
CA VAL A 64 -7.69 10.17 -9.75
C VAL A 64 -8.20 11.50 -10.33
N THR A 65 -8.65 11.48 -11.59
CA THR A 65 -9.38 12.59 -12.24
C THR A 65 -10.51 12.03 -13.11
N GLN A 66 -11.36 12.91 -13.65
CA GLN A 66 -12.49 12.51 -14.51
C GLN A 66 -12.08 11.61 -15.70
N ASN A 67 -10.86 11.78 -16.23
CA ASN A 67 -10.38 11.05 -17.40
C ASN A 67 -9.15 10.19 -17.11
N ARG A 68 -8.76 10.03 -15.85
CA ARG A 68 -7.56 9.27 -15.47
C ARG A 68 -7.86 8.42 -14.25
N SER A 69 -7.91 7.11 -14.46
CA SER A 69 -7.92 6.13 -13.38
C SER A 69 -6.56 5.43 -13.27
N ILE A 70 -6.36 4.75 -12.15
CA ILE A 70 -5.26 3.84 -11.96
C ILE A 70 -5.77 2.59 -11.27
N HIS A 71 -5.34 1.43 -11.75
CA HIS A 71 -5.64 0.18 -11.08
C HIS A 71 -4.89 0.14 -9.75
N LEU A 72 -5.62 0.11 -8.64
CA LEU A 72 -5.07 0.12 -7.29
C LEU A 72 -5.06 -1.30 -6.73
N ILE A 73 -3.89 -1.74 -6.26
CA ILE A 73 -3.72 -2.96 -5.49
C ILE A 73 -3.12 -2.60 -4.13
N THR A 74 -3.82 -2.94 -3.05
CA THR A 74 -3.28 -2.80 -1.69
C THR A 74 -3.14 -4.14 -1.01
N ALA A 75 -2.07 -4.28 -0.23
CA ALA A 75 -1.82 -5.47 0.55
C ALA A 75 -1.10 -5.15 1.85
N HIS A 76 -1.26 -6.07 2.81
CA HIS A 76 -0.50 -6.10 4.05
C HIS A 76 -0.22 -7.54 4.44
N PRO A 77 0.78 -8.18 3.80
CA PRO A 77 1.22 -9.51 4.20
C PRO A 77 1.76 -9.52 5.63
N PRO A 78 1.75 -10.69 6.29
CA PRO A 78 2.18 -10.81 7.68
C PRO A 78 3.67 -10.48 7.86
N SER A 79 4.03 -9.95 9.02
CA SER A 79 5.43 -9.81 9.41
C SER A 79 6.10 -11.19 9.50
N PRO A 80 7.29 -11.39 8.89
CA PRO A 80 7.96 -12.70 8.79
C PRO A 80 8.68 -13.06 10.10
N ARG A 81 7.94 -13.19 11.21
CA ARG A 81 8.49 -13.44 12.56
C ARG A 81 8.92 -14.89 12.77
N ASP A 82 8.46 -15.79 11.90
CA ASP A 82 8.88 -17.18 11.80
C ASP A 82 8.86 -17.64 10.33
N GLN A 83 9.29 -18.88 10.09
CA GLN A 83 9.36 -19.44 8.75
C GLN A 83 7.99 -19.59 8.07
N SER A 84 6.94 -19.92 8.83
CA SER A 84 5.58 -20.03 8.30
C SER A 84 5.07 -18.68 7.81
N LEU A 85 5.22 -17.64 8.61
CA LEU A 85 4.85 -16.26 8.25
C LEU A 85 5.70 -15.73 7.09
N TRP A 86 6.98 -16.10 7.04
CA TRP A 86 7.87 -15.78 5.91
C TRP A 86 7.34 -16.36 4.59
N TYR A 87 6.89 -17.62 4.59
CA TYR A 87 6.29 -18.25 3.41
C TYR A 87 4.95 -17.60 3.04
N ARG A 88 4.08 -17.32 4.01
CA ARG A 88 2.78 -16.67 3.78
C ARG A 88 2.94 -15.28 3.16
N ARG A 89 3.85 -14.46 3.71
CA ARG A 89 4.19 -13.16 3.11
C ARG A 89 4.63 -13.32 1.66
N ASN A 90 5.53 -14.25 1.37
CA ASN A 90 5.99 -14.47 0.00
C ASN A 90 4.89 -14.98 -0.93
N ALA A 91 4.02 -15.86 -0.44
CA ALA A 91 2.89 -16.38 -1.21
C ALA A 91 1.93 -15.26 -1.61
N LEU A 92 1.60 -14.34 -0.70
CA LEU A 92 0.75 -13.20 -1.01
C LEU A 92 1.41 -12.25 -2.02
N ILE A 93 2.72 -11.99 -1.89
CA ILE A 93 3.47 -11.19 -2.87
C ILE A 93 3.42 -11.82 -4.27
N ARG A 94 3.65 -13.14 -4.35
CA ARG A 94 3.57 -13.90 -5.61
C ARG A 94 2.16 -13.93 -6.19
N ALA A 95 1.13 -13.91 -5.35
CA ALA A 95 -0.25 -13.77 -5.80
C ALA A 95 -0.47 -12.41 -6.48
N ILE A 96 0.05 -11.31 -5.92
CA ILE A 96 -0.01 -9.99 -6.55
C ILE A 96 0.73 -9.98 -7.89
N GLU A 97 1.94 -10.54 -7.97
CA GLU A 97 2.66 -10.69 -9.25
C GLU A 97 1.82 -11.44 -10.28
N SER A 98 1.22 -12.58 -9.89
CA SER A 98 0.33 -13.33 -10.76
C SER A 98 -0.90 -12.53 -11.19
N MET A 99 -1.48 -11.72 -10.31
CA MET A 99 -2.61 -10.84 -10.65
C MET A 99 -2.18 -9.82 -11.71
N THR A 100 -1.05 -9.14 -11.52
CA THR A 100 -0.54 -8.11 -12.44
C THR A 100 -0.08 -8.67 -13.79
N THR A 101 0.38 -9.92 -13.83
CA THR A 101 0.75 -10.58 -15.09
C THR A 101 -0.46 -11.12 -15.84
N ARG A 102 -1.46 -11.67 -15.13
CA ARG A 102 -2.65 -12.27 -15.75
C ARG A 102 -3.69 -11.24 -16.18
N TYR A 103 -3.80 -10.15 -15.43
CA TYR A 103 -4.74 -9.06 -15.68
C TYR A 103 -3.94 -7.76 -15.79
N PRO A 104 -3.18 -7.57 -16.89
CA PRO A 104 -2.32 -6.41 -17.02
C PRO A 104 -3.16 -5.16 -17.27
N PHE A 105 -3.21 -4.29 -16.27
CA PHE A 105 -3.71 -2.93 -16.44
C PHE A 105 -2.57 -2.01 -16.91
N PRO A 106 -2.86 -1.05 -17.81
CA PRO A 106 -1.85 -0.18 -18.40
C PRO A 106 -1.18 0.73 -17.36
N ASP A 107 -1.97 1.27 -16.43
CA ASP A 107 -1.49 2.00 -15.26
C ASP A 107 -1.87 1.21 -14.01
N THR A 108 -0.89 0.93 -13.14
CA THR A 108 -1.12 0.14 -11.92
C THR A 108 -0.32 0.70 -10.76
N LEU A 109 -0.97 0.83 -9.62
CA LEU A 109 -0.38 1.24 -8.35
C LEU A 109 -0.51 0.10 -7.34
N ILE A 110 0.63 -0.46 -6.93
CA ILE A 110 0.70 -1.44 -5.85
C ILE A 110 1.23 -0.72 -4.62
N VAL A 111 0.57 -0.81 -3.47
CA VAL A 111 0.98 -0.07 -2.26
C VAL A 111 0.62 -0.79 -0.96
N GLY A 112 1.51 -0.72 0.04
CA GLY A 112 1.24 -1.24 1.37
C GLY A 112 2.49 -1.42 2.23
N ASP A 113 2.31 -1.93 3.45
CA ASP A 113 3.42 -2.51 4.21
C ASP A 113 3.58 -3.96 3.73
N PHE A 114 4.69 -4.24 3.05
CA PHE A 114 4.95 -5.55 2.49
C PHE A 114 5.78 -6.44 3.41
N ASN A 115 6.22 -5.93 4.57
CA ASN A 115 7.09 -6.66 5.50
C ASN A 115 8.30 -7.31 4.78
N LEU A 116 8.78 -6.65 3.72
CA LEU A 116 9.85 -7.08 2.84
C LEU A 116 10.90 -5.98 2.77
N SER A 117 12.14 -6.26 3.17
CA SER A 117 13.19 -5.26 3.08
C SER A 117 13.50 -4.90 1.63
N SER A 118 13.61 -3.61 1.32
CA SER A 118 14.06 -3.14 0.00
C SER A 118 15.48 -3.57 -0.37
N LYS A 119 16.26 -4.08 0.59
CA LYS A 119 17.61 -4.63 0.37
C LYS A 119 17.61 -6.13 0.06
N SER A 120 16.44 -6.77 0.06
CA SER A 120 16.33 -8.19 -0.26
C SER A 120 16.40 -8.44 -1.76
N GLU A 121 16.93 -9.59 -2.15
CA GLU A 121 16.95 -10.02 -3.56
C GLU A 121 15.54 -10.10 -4.14
N LEU A 122 14.59 -10.65 -3.37
CA LEU A 122 13.19 -10.72 -3.78
C LEU A 122 12.69 -9.34 -4.20
N PHE A 123 12.87 -8.30 -3.36
CA PHE A 123 12.43 -6.94 -3.70
C PHE A 123 12.97 -6.45 -5.05
N THR A 124 14.25 -6.69 -5.34
CA THR A 124 14.88 -6.23 -6.59
C THR A 124 14.35 -6.92 -7.84
N GLN A 125 13.70 -8.08 -7.70
CA GLN A 125 13.12 -8.86 -8.79
C GLN A 125 11.61 -8.63 -8.95
N LEU A 126 10.94 -8.09 -7.92
CA LEU A 126 9.50 -7.84 -7.96
C LEU A 126 9.16 -6.70 -8.90
N PHE A 127 8.13 -6.91 -9.73
CA PHE A 127 7.51 -5.87 -10.55
C PHE A 127 8.55 -5.09 -11.38
N SER A 128 9.40 -5.80 -12.12
CA SER A 128 10.58 -5.21 -12.80
C SER A 128 10.26 -4.11 -13.81
N ASP A 129 9.02 -4.04 -14.31
CA ASP A 129 8.50 -2.99 -15.20
C ASP A 129 7.80 -1.83 -14.45
N PHE A 130 7.85 -1.80 -13.12
CA PHE A 130 7.25 -0.76 -12.30
C PHE A 130 8.35 0.15 -11.71
N ASP A 131 8.07 1.45 -11.68
CA ASP A 131 8.88 2.43 -10.96
C ASP A 131 8.66 2.27 -9.45
N THR A 132 9.76 2.29 -8.69
CA THR A 132 9.70 2.29 -7.22
C THR A 132 10.83 3.12 -6.62
N VAL A 133 10.57 3.69 -5.44
CA VAL A 133 11.57 4.41 -4.64
C VAL A 133 11.40 3.99 -3.19
N PRO A 134 12.29 3.14 -2.66
CA PRO A 134 12.27 2.73 -1.26
C PRO A 134 12.45 3.92 -0.32
N VAL A 135 11.68 3.94 0.78
CA VAL A 135 11.82 4.94 1.84
C VAL A 135 11.89 4.22 3.18
N ALA A 136 12.91 4.53 3.97
CA ALA A 136 13.04 4.04 5.33
C ALA A 136 11.78 4.34 6.14
N SER A 137 11.11 3.29 6.62
CA SER A 137 9.79 3.38 7.23
C SER A 137 9.69 2.69 8.59
N TRP A 138 10.51 1.68 8.84
CA TRP A 138 10.52 0.93 10.10
C TRP A 138 11.96 0.59 10.51
N PRO A 139 12.32 0.56 11.80
CA PRO A 139 11.44 0.79 12.94
C PRO A 139 11.42 2.25 13.40
N ASN A 140 10.29 2.66 13.97
CA ASN A 140 10.07 3.96 14.58
C ASN A 140 9.98 3.86 16.12
N TRP A 141 11.05 3.42 16.77
CA TRP A 141 11.06 3.06 18.20
C TRP A 141 10.93 4.23 19.19
N PHE A 142 11.15 5.48 18.74
CA PHE A 142 11.20 6.64 19.64
C PHE A 142 10.02 7.59 19.37
N SER A 143 9.11 7.70 20.34
CA SER A 143 7.91 8.55 20.23
C SER A 143 8.20 10.04 20.08
N ASN A 144 9.37 10.50 20.53
CA ASN A 144 9.76 11.92 20.55
C ASN A 144 10.82 12.29 19.51
N PHE A 145 11.41 11.31 18.80
CA PHE A 145 12.48 11.57 17.85
C PHE A 145 12.40 10.59 16.68
N MET A 146 12.49 11.11 15.45
CA MET A 146 12.54 10.26 14.27
C MET A 146 13.92 9.59 14.18
N PRO A 147 14.02 8.25 14.20
CA PRO A 147 15.31 7.57 14.08
C PRO A 147 16.04 7.99 12.79
N PRO A 148 17.38 8.03 12.79
CA PRO A 148 18.13 8.29 11.56
C PRO A 148 17.80 7.24 10.49
N ALA A 149 17.58 7.66 9.24
CA ALA A 149 17.14 6.75 8.17
C ALA A 149 18.07 5.54 7.94
N PHE A 150 19.37 5.66 8.22
CA PHE A 150 20.34 4.57 8.05
C PHE A 150 20.17 3.43 9.07
N THR A 151 19.47 3.65 10.19
CA THR A 151 19.15 2.61 11.19
C THR A 151 17.82 1.93 10.90
N MET A 152 17.17 2.28 9.80
CA MET A 152 15.85 1.83 9.43
C MET A 152 15.91 1.03 8.12
N ILE A 153 14.85 0.28 7.86
CA ILE A 153 14.59 -0.46 6.63
C ILE A 153 13.33 0.11 5.96
N ALA A 154 13.29 -0.01 4.64
CA ALA A 154 12.09 0.27 3.87
C ALA A 154 11.29 -1.03 3.74
N ILE A 155 10.09 -1.06 4.30
CA ILE A 155 9.13 -2.17 4.17
C ILE A 155 7.76 -1.70 3.67
N ASP A 156 7.48 -0.40 3.79
CA ASP A 156 6.30 0.27 3.22
C ASP A 156 6.56 0.66 1.77
N HIS A 157 6.10 -0.19 0.85
CA HIS A 157 6.43 -0.10 -0.56
C HIS A 157 5.30 0.48 -1.38
N LEU A 158 5.72 1.01 -2.53
CA LEU A 158 4.81 1.30 -3.63
C LEU A 158 5.55 1.07 -4.94
N TRP A 159 4.86 0.45 -5.89
CA TRP A 159 5.30 0.22 -7.25
C TRP A 159 4.28 0.86 -8.19
N LEU A 160 4.77 1.65 -9.13
CA LEU A 160 3.95 2.39 -10.10
C LEU A 160 4.32 1.96 -11.51
N LYS A 161 3.37 1.36 -12.21
CA LYS A 161 3.45 1.17 -13.66
C LYS A 161 2.64 2.26 -14.33
N SER A 162 3.20 2.86 -15.39
CA SER A 162 2.43 3.77 -16.22
C SER A 162 2.75 3.65 -17.70
N ASN A 163 1.72 3.28 -18.47
CA ASN A 163 1.79 3.13 -19.91
C ASN A 163 0.80 4.04 -20.65
N GLU A 164 -0.28 4.50 -20.00
CA GLU A 164 -1.32 5.30 -20.66
C GLU A 164 -1.33 6.76 -20.21
N ASN A 165 -1.28 7.02 -18.91
CA ASN A 165 -1.47 8.37 -18.38
C ASN A 165 -0.17 9.10 -17.98
N ASN A 166 1.00 8.56 -18.34
CA ASN A 166 2.32 9.15 -18.09
C ASN A 166 2.57 9.51 -16.61
N TRP A 167 2.06 8.69 -15.69
CA TRP A 167 2.32 8.86 -14.26
C TRP A 167 3.80 8.68 -13.95
N PHE A 168 4.30 9.43 -12.98
CA PHE A 168 5.64 9.22 -12.44
C PHE A 168 5.72 9.61 -10.97
N ILE A 169 6.63 8.97 -10.24
CA ILE A 169 6.91 9.29 -8.84
C ILE A 169 7.75 10.57 -8.79
N CYS A 170 7.14 11.69 -8.38
CA CYS A 170 7.87 12.96 -8.21
C CYS A 170 8.73 12.95 -6.95
N SER A 171 8.18 12.42 -5.84
CA SER A 171 8.91 12.28 -4.58
C SER A 171 8.25 11.25 -3.67
N ARG A 172 9.07 10.63 -2.82
CA ARG A 172 8.62 9.82 -1.68
C ARG A 172 9.45 10.17 -0.47
N LYS A 173 8.78 10.40 0.66
CA LYS A 173 9.45 10.75 1.92
C LYS A 173 8.69 10.24 3.13
N ALA A 174 9.44 9.87 4.15
CA ALA A 174 8.89 9.64 5.47
C ALA A 174 8.46 10.98 6.07
N LEU A 175 7.28 10.99 6.67
CA LEU A 175 6.76 12.09 7.47
C LEU A 175 7.01 11.80 8.95
N LYS A 176 6.79 12.83 9.79
CA LYS A 176 7.00 12.74 11.24
C LYS A 176 6.16 11.62 11.86
N HIS A 177 6.64 11.16 13.02
CA HIS A 177 5.99 10.14 13.85
C HIS A 177 4.48 10.38 14.01
N VAL A 178 3.70 9.33 13.80
CA VAL A 178 2.28 9.27 14.14
C VAL A 178 2.17 8.51 15.45
N LYS A 179 1.57 9.15 16.47
CA LYS A 179 1.39 8.53 17.78
C LYS A 179 0.61 7.23 17.64
N GLY A 180 1.18 6.14 18.16
CA GLY A 180 0.56 4.82 18.14
C GLY A 180 0.95 3.92 16.97
N SER A 181 1.89 4.34 16.12
CA SER A 181 2.47 3.49 15.07
C SER A 181 3.98 3.33 15.27
N ASP A 182 4.49 2.12 15.07
CA ASP A 182 5.92 1.78 15.00
C ASP A 182 6.49 1.92 13.57
N HIS A 183 5.67 2.37 12.61
CA HIS A 183 6.08 2.79 11.28
C HIS A 183 6.10 4.33 11.17
N LEU A 184 6.87 4.85 10.21
CA LEU A 184 6.75 6.22 9.74
C LEU A 184 5.70 6.30 8.63
N MET A 185 4.85 7.32 8.67
CA MET A 185 3.93 7.60 7.57
C MET A 185 4.72 7.97 6.32
N ILE A 186 4.41 7.34 5.18
CA ILE A 186 5.04 7.66 3.90
C ILE A 186 4.12 8.57 3.08
N LYS A 187 4.65 9.72 2.66
CA LYS A 187 4.01 10.57 1.65
C LYS A 187 4.65 10.32 0.30
N THR A 188 3.82 9.92 -0.66
CA THR A 188 4.18 9.79 -2.06
C THR A 188 3.49 10.89 -2.85
N GLN A 189 4.25 11.61 -3.67
CA GLN A 189 3.72 12.54 -4.66
C GLN A 189 3.90 11.92 -6.04
N ILE A 190 2.79 11.67 -6.71
CA ILE A 190 2.72 11.19 -8.09
C ILE A 190 2.24 12.36 -8.96
N GLY A 191 2.88 12.55 -10.11
CA GLY A 191 2.53 13.58 -11.08
C GLY A 191 2.48 13.02 -12.49
N PHE A 192 2.41 13.93 -13.46
CA PHE A 192 2.38 13.61 -14.89
C PHE A 192 3.62 14.11 -15.57
N LYS A 193 4.30 13.27 -16.34
CA LYS A 193 5.47 13.72 -17.10
C LYS A 193 5.03 14.88 -18.02
N PRO A 194 5.77 16.00 -18.05
CA PRO A 194 5.55 17.02 -19.07
C PRO A 194 5.70 16.38 -20.45
N GLU A 195 4.83 16.73 -21.39
CA GLU A 195 4.96 16.37 -22.81
C GLU A 195 6.22 16.98 -23.43
#